data_AF-A0AAD5JZJ3-F1
#
_entry.id   AF-A0AAD5JZJ3-F1
#
_cell.length_a   1.000
_cell.length_b   1.000
_cell.length_c   1.000
_cell.angle_alpha   90.00
_cell.angle_beta   90.00
_cell.angle_gamma   90.00
#
_symmetry.space_group_name_H-M   'P 1'
#
loop_
_entity.id
_entity.type
_entity.pdbx_description
1 polymer ?
#
loop_
_entity_poly.entity_id
_entity_poly.type
_entity_poly.pdbx_seq_one_letter_code
_entity_poly.pdbx_strand_id
1 'polypeptide(L)'
;METKRSNKKIKLNNDPVQKKLDFYFISPKPSNQLAVIEEQNDKKEKLDQEHSPLSPTPTSTSTTTATPISNSSMSDVSPNEGNEKQESFYESSMYTDEFNSMLATVLDGEQFLFTPTELKVFHTYQYEINGDAKHLYVRLWMRKKRRWIRIDKLKANNKHVRDLKAAAQQLREHGLTSKHEIPIEDALELLSVDELKQIAPCRAANRAEYITTIRTQCNTSEIRRRVGYCILLDEHIHGLFHRVHLVYYRLTVLEEENPMTAAILARISRRNYPDYVTCRTTTVWTSRDDLLAYEQALKVELQFEEQNLKAKIDHDQDLLLTCWELCENHIGLWEDMLKERHNKDDYSSQGSFFSRRPYSMRQFEACRVYTRLLDHGTQVLAKLHEYDLEAIMLRKLLAQKVYRLAKRGCWYDRLALVQSKKQDRKAKKEALATCIKGIQDPTVHSIDLHRLHRRIHRLERDLAIPKREQLDFSYLQLRKPQERIIYGERISESVSGFKSIWRADDGAECSVEALSLDYYKKQGYTQGYHTEGGMISMLFILLFWDIVFAPMDGVFETSYQSAPLDMGSDAFYAGNKSQGCV
;
A
#
# COMPACT_ATOMS: atom_id res chain seq x y z
N MET A 1 -43.94 13.37 -3.08
CA MET A 1 -43.38 12.11 -2.55
C MET A 1 -42.75 11.35 -3.70
N GLU A 2 -41.67 10.63 -3.38
CA GLU A 2 -40.86 9.78 -4.25
C GLU A 2 -41.71 8.73 -5.00
N THR A 3 -41.54 8.51 -6.30
CA THR A 3 -40.39 7.85 -6.99
C THR A 3 -40.00 6.48 -6.42
N LYS A 4 -40.31 5.41 -7.15
CA LYS A 4 -39.55 4.15 -7.10
C LYS A 4 -39.04 3.76 -8.50
N ARG A 5 -37.83 3.22 -8.52
CA ARG A 5 -37.00 3.01 -9.73
C ARG A 5 -37.47 1.80 -10.54
N SER A 6 -37.38 1.88 -11.87
CA SER A 6 -37.49 0.73 -12.77
C SER A 6 -36.16 0.48 -13.49
N ASN A 7 -35.47 -0.61 -13.14
CA ASN A 7 -34.18 -0.99 -13.73
C ASN A 7 -34.35 -1.56 -15.15
N LYS A 8 -34.27 -0.71 -16.18
CA LYS A 8 -34.13 -1.16 -17.57
C LYS A 8 -32.74 -1.81 -17.77
N LYS A 9 -32.69 -3.15 -17.80
CA LYS A 9 -31.57 -3.87 -18.42
C LYS A 9 -31.49 -3.46 -19.89
N ILE A 10 -30.42 -2.78 -20.28
CA ILE A 10 -30.14 -2.47 -21.70
C ILE A 10 -29.73 -3.79 -22.38
N LYS A 11 -30.59 -4.32 -23.26
CA LYS A 11 -30.22 -5.39 -24.17
C LYS A 11 -29.36 -4.81 -25.30
N LEU A 12 -28.04 -4.85 -25.14
CA LEU A 12 -27.13 -4.79 -26.29
C LEU A 12 -27.25 -6.11 -27.06
N ASN A 13 -27.75 -6.04 -28.29
CA ASN A 13 -27.75 -7.16 -29.22
C ASN A 13 -27.75 -6.62 -30.67
N ASN A 14 -27.11 -7.33 -31.60
CA ASN A 14 -26.78 -6.86 -32.96
C ASN A 14 -25.71 -5.75 -33.07
N ASP A 15 -24.59 -5.88 -32.36
CA ASP A 15 -23.37 -5.13 -32.68
C ASP A 15 -22.64 -5.80 -33.89
N PRO A 16 -22.35 -5.08 -35.00
CA PRO A 16 -21.53 -5.62 -36.09
C PRO A 16 -20.09 -5.97 -35.67
N VAL A 17 -19.57 -5.39 -34.58
CA VAL A 17 -18.29 -5.78 -33.98
C VAL A 17 -18.37 -7.23 -33.47
N GLN A 18 -19.47 -7.64 -32.82
CA GLN A 18 -19.62 -9.02 -32.35
C GLN A 18 -19.53 -10.04 -33.50
N LYS A 19 -20.19 -9.77 -34.65
CA LYS A 19 -20.10 -10.64 -35.83
C LYS A 19 -18.69 -10.73 -36.42
N LYS A 20 -17.85 -9.70 -36.25
CA LYS A 20 -16.42 -9.76 -36.57
C LYS A 20 -15.62 -10.55 -35.53
N LEU A 21 -15.95 -10.41 -34.25
CA LEU A 21 -15.32 -11.16 -33.16
C LEU A 21 -15.55 -12.67 -33.33
N ASP A 22 -16.76 -13.09 -33.70
CA ASP A 22 -17.13 -14.50 -33.91
C ASP A 22 -16.27 -15.18 -35.01
N PHE A 23 -15.89 -14.44 -36.06
CA PHE A 23 -14.99 -14.91 -37.12
C PHE A 23 -13.59 -15.29 -36.62
N TYR A 24 -13.11 -14.67 -35.54
CA TYR A 24 -11.80 -14.96 -34.94
C TYR A 24 -11.80 -16.16 -33.98
N PHE A 25 -12.98 -16.64 -33.55
CA PHE A 25 -13.11 -17.63 -32.46
C PHE A 25 -13.79 -18.94 -32.86
N ILE A 26 -13.61 -19.38 -34.12
CA ILE A 26 -14.09 -20.69 -34.57
C ILE A 26 -13.28 -21.82 -33.90
N SER A 27 -13.73 -22.28 -32.73
CA SER A 27 -13.28 -23.54 -32.12
C SER A 27 -13.80 -24.76 -32.89
N PRO A 28 -13.10 -25.91 -32.87
CA PRO A 28 -13.61 -27.15 -33.45
C PRO A 28 -14.91 -27.58 -32.77
N LYS A 29 -15.89 -28.05 -33.56
CA LYS A 29 -17.19 -28.54 -33.03
C LYS A 29 -17.03 -29.85 -32.26
N PRO A 30 -17.52 -29.97 -31.01
CA PRO A 30 -18.05 -31.20 -30.47
C PRO A 30 -19.55 -31.30 -30.79
N SER A 31 -19.98 -32.38 -31.44
CA SER A 31 -21.40 -32.72 -31.67
C SER A 31 -21.46 -34.24 -31.93
N ASN A 32 -22.43 -35.02 -31.43
CA ASN A 32 -23.76 -34.69 -30.90
C ASN A 32 -24.04 -35.45 -29.58
N GLN A 33 -24.98 -34.95 -28.76
CA GLN A 33 -26.28 -35.62 -28.60
C GLN A 33 -27.35 -34.71 -27.94
N LEU A 34 -28.60 -35.14 -28.09
CA LEU A 34 -29.88 -34.49 -27.76
C LEU A 34 -30.26 -34.71 -26.25
N ALA A 35 -31.31 -34.15 -25.63
CA ALA A 35 -32.43 -33.32 -26.09
C ALA A 35 -33.14 -32.56 -24.92
N VAL A 36 -33.86 -31.47 -25.27
CA VAL A 36 -35.24 -31.08 -24.85
C VAL A 36 -35.66 -31.13 -23.35
N ILE A 37 -36.12 -29.97 -22.83
CA ILE A 37 -37.50 -29.68 -22.36
C ILE A 37 -37.65 -28.16 -22.19
N GLU A 38 -38.82 -27.59 -22.53
CA GLU A 38 -39.18 -26.19 -22.29
C GLU A 38 -40.53 -26.05 -21.56
N GLU A 39 -40.76 -24.84 -21.06
CA GLU A 39 -42.06 -24.13 -20.93
C GLU A 39 -42.87 -24.21 -19.62
N GLN A 40 -43.58 -23.09 -19.37
CA GLN A 40 -44.68 -22.83 -18.42
C GLN A 40 -44.30 -22.63 -16.93
N ASN A 41 -44.96 -21.75 -16.14
CA ASN A 41 -46.17 -20.96 -16.39
C ASN A 41 -46.16 -19.60 -15.63
N ASP A 42 -47.08 -18.69 -15.97
CA ASP A 42 -47.20 -17.33 -15.41
C ASP A 42 -48.68 -17.01 -15.09
N LYS A 43 -49.04 -16.48 -13.89
CA LYS A 43 -50.32 -15.75 -13.60
C LYS A 43 -50.62 -15.34 -12.13
N LYS A 44 -51.34 -14.20 -12.03
CA LYS A 44 -52.13 -13.61 -10.91
C LYS A 44 -51.36 -13.06 -9.69
N GLU A 45 -51.85 -12.09 -8.90
CA GLU A 45 -52.76 -10.91 -9.00
C GLU A 45 -53.53 -10.72 -7.66
N LYS A 46 -53.55 -9.46 -7.13
CA LYS A 46 -54.56 -8.86 -6.20
C LYS A 46 -54.58 -9.42 -4.75
N LEU A 47 -54.98 -8.71 -3.67
CA LEU A 47 -55.39 -7.31 -3.33
C LEU A 47 -55.05 -7.12 -1.80
N ASP A 48 -55.10 -6.01 -1.03
CA ASP A 48 -55.49 -4.57 -1.07
C ASP A 48 -54.36 -3.74 -0.36
N GLN A 49 -54.35 -2.48 0.12
CA GLN A 49 -55.26 -1.34 0.47
C GLN A 49 -55.97 -1.28 1.85
N GLU A 50 -55.44 -0.47 2.80
CA GLU A 50 -56.27 0.44 3.65
C GLU A 50 -55.46 1.60 4.32
N HIS A 51 -56.20 2.60 4.80
CA HIS A 51 -55.86 3.99 5.20
C HIS A 51 -55.08 4.18 6.55
N SER A 52 -54.14 5.15 6.72
CA SER A 52 -54.22 6.61 7.09
C SER A 52 -54.58 6.93 8.58
N PRO A 53 -54.34 8.13 9.21
CA PRO A 53 -53.54 9.33 8.82
C PRO A 53 -52.69 10.07 9.95
N LEU A 54 -51.82 11.01 9.53
CA LEU A 54 -51.45 12.36 10.10
C LEU A 54 -51.11 12.66 11.61
N SER A 55 -49.87 13.20 11.81
CA SER A 55 -49.51 14.48 12.52
C SER A 55 -49.72 14.69 14.05
N PRO A 56 -49.16 15.76 14.71
CA PRO A 56 -48.02 16.67 14.39
C PRO A 56 -46.95 16.81 15.52
N THR A 57 -46.06 17.82 15.42
CA THR A 57 -45.06 18.27 16.42
C THR A 57 -45.64 19.05 17.62
N PRO A 58 -44.80 19.34 18.65
CA PRO A 58 -44.61 20.75 19.04
C PRO A 58 -43.14 21.18 19.18
N THR A 59 -42.93 22.50 19.30
CA THR A 59 -41.64 23.18 19.47
C THR A 59 -41.57 23.85 20.86
N SER A 60 -40.37 24.05 21.42
CA SER A 60 -40.13 24.93 22.57
C SER A 60 -38.82 25.70 22.45
N THR A 61 -38.77 26.94 22.92
CA THR A 61 -37.66 27.88 22.65
C THR A 61 -37.37 28.78 23.85
N SER A 62 -36.09 28.85 24.27
CA SER A 62 -35.55 29.88 25.18
C SER A 62 -34.01 29.87 25.04
N THR A 63 -33.24 30.90 24.68
CA THR A 63 -33.30 32.39 24.80
C THR A 63 -32.35 32.91 25.90
N THR A 64 -31.17 33.35 25.45
CA THR A 64 -30.37 34.48 25.97
C THR A 64 -29.71 34.42 27.36
N THR A 65 -28.38 34.53 27.37
CA THR A 65 -27.63 35.63 28.04
C THR A 65 -26.19 35.71 27.51
N ALA A 66 -25.54 36.87 27.60
CA ALA A 66 -24.20 37.16 27.05
C ALA A 66 -23.51 38.30 27.82
N THR A 67 -22.28 38.67 27.41
CA THR A 67 -21.42 39.79 27.91
C THR A 67 -20.62 39.51 29.21
N PRO A 68 -19.52 40.23 29.50
CA PRO A 68 -18.44 40.59 28.56
C PRO A 68 -16.99 40.51 29.11
N ILE A 69 -16.03 40.43 28.18
CA ILE A 69 -14.70 41.11 28.11
C ILE A 69 -13.98 41.50 29.42
N SER A 70 -12.73 41.05 29.56
CA SER A 70 -11.66 41.85 30.18
C SER A 70 -10.29 41.59 29.54
N ASN A 71 -9.79 42.53 28.74
CA ASN A 71 -8.37 42.59 28.35
C ASN A 71 -7.57 43.26 29.48
N SER A 72 -6.38 42.75 29.80
CA SER A 72 -5.40 43.48 30.62
C SER A 72 -3.97 43.32 30.09
N SER A 73 -3.53 44.36 29.36
CA SER A 73 -2.17 44.94 29.35
C SER A 73 -0.96 44.03 29.65
N MET A 74 -0.01 44.00 28.70
CA MET A 74 1.41 43.78 29.01
C MET A 74 1.90 44.80 30.04
N SER A 75 2.74 44.37 30.98
CA SER A 75 3.55 45.24 31.83
C SER A 75 5.00 44.73 31.83
N ASP A 76 5.93 45.58 31.42
CA ASP A 76 7.36 45.24 31.28
C ASP A 76 8.07 45.23 32.64
N VAL A 77 8.78 44.14 32.96
CA VAL A 77 9.60 44.00 34.17
C VAL A 77 10.85 43.19 33.84
N SER A 78 12.01 43.80 34.08
CA SER A 78 13.34 43.23 33.83
C SER A 78 13.65 42.01 34.73
N PRO A 79 14.57 41.11 34.32
CA PRO A 79 14.75 39.83 34.99
C PRO A 79 15.44 39.96 36.35
N ASN A 80 15.13 39.02 37.25
CA ASN A 80 15.93 38.73 38.43
C ASN A 80 16.27 37.23 38.49
N GLU A 81 17.30 36.89 39.25
CA GLU A 81 18.09 35.67 39.08
C GLU A 81 17.51 34.41 39.76
N GLY A 82 18.13 33.26 39.46
CA GLY A 82 18.24 32.17 40.43
C GLY A 82 16.99 31.31 40.66
N ASN A 83 16.56 30.56 39.64
CA ASN A 83 15.80 29.34 39.91
C ASN A 83 16.11 28.24 38.88
N GLU A 84 16.80 27.18 39.32
CA GLU A 84 17.04 26.00 38.50
C GLU A 84 15.71 25.30 38.23
N LYS A 85 15.27 25.29 36.97
CA LYS A 85 14.11 24.50 36.56
C LYS A 85 14.44 23.02 36.69
N GLN A 86 14.02 22.40 37.79
CA GLN A 86 13.96 20.93 37.90
C GLN A 86 13.24 20.38 36.65
N GLU A 87 13.91 19.54 35.85
CA GLU A 87 13.30 18.94 34.66
C GLU A 87 12.11 18.08 35.13
N SER A 88 10.89 18.56 34.84
CA SER A 88 9.66 17.88 35.25
C SER A 88 9.55 16.52 34.56
N PHE A 89 9.69 15.44 35.33
CA PHE A 89 9.42 14.08 34.88
C PHE A 89 7.92 13.94 34.59
N TYR A 90 7.52 14.04 33.32
CA TYR A 90 6.13 13.87 32.89
C TYR A 90 5.59 12.48 33.29
N GLU A 91 4.38 12.44 33.82
CA GLU A 91 3.70 11.19 34.21
C GLU A 91 3.18 10.40 32.99
N SER A 92 2.94 11.09 31.86
CA SER A 92 2.59 10.50 30.57
C SER A 92 3.61 10.90 29.51
N SER A 93 3.62 10.20 28.37
CA SER A 93 4.46 10.58 27.24
C SER A 93 3.76 10.22 25.95
N MET A 94 3.62 11.18 25.04
CA MET A 94 2.94 11.03 23.75
C MET A 94 3.22 9.71 23.01
N TYR A 95 4.46 9.20 23.07
CA TYR A 95 4.84 7.90 22.50
C TYR A 95 4.26 6.71 23.27
N THR A 96 4.35 6.72 24.60
CA THR A 96 3.78 5.67 25.45
C THR A 96 2.24 5.70 25.41
N ASP A 97 1.65 6.90 25.43
CA ASP A 97 0.21 7.12 25.48
C ASP A 97 -0.49 6.60 24.22
N GLU A 98 0.06 6.93 23.03
CA GLU A 98 -0.47 6.45 21.75
C GLU A 98 -0.23 4.94 21.56
N PHE A 99 0.91 4.41 22.02
CA PHE A 99 1.16 2.96 22.01
C PHE A 99 0.16 2.20 22.91
N ASN A 100 -0.16 2.75 24.08
CA ASN A 100 -1.19 2.20 24.97
C ASN A 100 -2.59 2.29 24.33
N SER A 101 -2.92 3.39 23.66
CA SER A 101 -4.18 3.58 22.93
C SER A 101 -4.35 2.58 21.79
N MET A 102 -3.29 2.40 20.98
CA MET A 102 -3.18 1.39 19.93
C MET A 102 -3.44 -0.02 20.48
N LEU A 103 -2.77 -0.39 21.58
CA LEU A 103 -2.91 -1.70 22.21
C LEU A 103 -4.33 -1.90 22.78
N ALA A 104 -4.88 -0.92 23.51
CA ALA A 104 -6.21 -1.00 24.09
C ALA A 104 -7.30 -1.17 23.01
N THR A 105 -7.23 -0.39 21.93
CA THR A 105 -8.19 -0.45 20.82
C THR A 105 -8.23 -1.84 20.16
N VAL A 106 -7.07 -2.46 19.97
CA VAL A 106 -6.97 -3.82 19.38
C VAL A 106 -7.42 -4.90 20.36
N LEU A 107 -7.22 -4.73 21.66
CA LEU A 107 -7.67 -5.73 22.65
C LEU A 107 -9.18 -5.66 22.91
N ASP A 108 -9.79 -4.48 22.84
CA ASP A 108 -11.24 -4.30 23.02
C ASP A 108 -12.02 -4.99 21.89
N GLY A 109 -11.71 -4.68 20.63
CA GLY A 109 -12.44 -5.22 19.47
C GLY A 109 -11.91 -6.53 18.89
N GLU A 110 -10.61 -6.82 19.05
CA GLU A 110 -9.87 -7.75 18.16
C GLU A 110 -8.95 -8.75 18.90
N GLN A 111 -9.08 -8.88 20.24
CA GLN A 111 -8.30 -9.83 21.06
C GLN A 111 -8.36 -11.30 20.59
N PHE A 112 -9.43 -11.70 19.88
CA PHE A 112 -9.58 -13.05 19.31
C PHE A 112 -8.53 -13.41 18.25
N LEU A 113 -7.76 -12.43 17.76
CA LEU A 113 -6.64 -12.62 16.84
C LEU A 113 -5.34 -13.05 17.54
N PHE A 114 -5.35 -13.27 18.87
CA PHE A 114 -4.18 -13.59 19.68
C PHE A 114 -4.42 -14.81 20.58
N THR A 115 -3.38 -15.61 20.82
CA THR A 115 -3.43 -16.76 21.76
C THR A 115 -3.46 -16.31 23.22
N PRO A 116 -3.93 -17.15 24.17
CA PRO A 116 -3.86 -16.85 25.61
C PRO A 116 -2.44 -16.50 26.11
N THR A 117 -1.40 -17.10 25.51
CA THR A 117 0.01 -16.79 25.81
C THR A 117 0.41 -15.39 25.32
N GLU A 118 -0.02 -14.99 24.12
CA GLU A 118 0.20 -13.65 23.57
C GLU A 118 -0.59 -12.59 24.37
N LEU A 119 -1.84 -12.89 24.75
CA LEU A 119 -2.66 -12.04 25.61
C LEU A 119 -2.04 -11.83 27.00
N LYS A 120 -1.40 -12.85 27.57
CA LYS A 120 -0.66 -12.71 28.84
C LYS A 120 0.52 -11.73 28.73
N VAL A 121 1.23 -11.69 27.60
CA VAL A 121 2.30 -10.70 27.38
C VAL A 121 1.75 -9.28 27.39
N PHE A 122 0.59 -9.05 26.77
CA PHE A 122 -0.08 -7.74 26.81
C PHE A 122 -0.53 -7.37 28.22
N HIS A 123 -1.09 -8.31 28.99
CA HIS A 123 -1.42 -8.11 30.41
C HIS A 123 -0.20 -7.71 31.24
N THR A 124 0.90 -8.46 31.14
CA THR A 124 2.16 -8.14 31.79
C THR A 124 2.63 -6.73 31.41
N TYR A 125 2.63 -6.39 30.11
CA TYR A 125 2.98 -5.04 29.65
C TYR A 125 2.05 -3.97 30.25
N GLN A 126 0.73 -4.18 30.27
CA GLN A 126 -0.25 -3.20 30.74
C GLN A 126 -0.19 -2.97 32.26
N TYR A 127 -0.04 -4.02 33.08
CA TYR A 127 -0.27 -3.95 34.52
C TYR A 127 0.97 -4.18 35.39
N GLU A 128 1.96 -4.96 34.92
CA GLU A 128 3.14 -5.35 35.71
C GLU A 128 4.36 -4.43 35.45
N ILE A 129 4.43 -3.80 34.27
CA ILE A 129 5.52 -2.87 33.90
C ILE A 129 5.21 -1.43 34.33
N ASN A 130 6.20 -0.72 34.90
CA ASN A 130 6.05 0.68 35.33
C ASN A 130 6.16 1.68 34.15
N GLY A 131 5.87 2.97 34.39
CA GLY A 131 5.89 4.02 33.35
C GLY A 131 7.25 4.19 32.67
N ASP A 132 8.34 4.24 33.45
CA ASP A 132 9.72 4.32 32.98
C ASP A 132 10.11 3.18 32.03
N ALA A 133 9.78 1.94 32.41
CA ALA A 133 10.04 0.74 31.63
C ALA A 133 9.12 0.63 30.39
N LYS A 134 7.84 1.00 30.50
CA LYS A 134 6.92 1.13 29.35
C LYS A 134 7.45 2.12 28.33
N HIS A 135 7.91 3.29 28.78
CA HIS A 135 8.50 4.30 27.91
C HIS A 135 9.77 3.79 27.25
N LEU A 136 10.70 3.21 28.02
CA LEU A 136 11.92 2.60 27.48
C LEU A 136 11.61 1.53 26.43
N TYR A 137 10.63 0.66 26.67
CA TYR A 137 10.20 -0.37 25.71
C TYR A 137 9.73 0.26 24.39
N VAL A 138 8.81 1.22 24.44
CA VAL A 138 8.27 1.90 23.25
C VAL A 138 9.39 2.63 22.48
N ARG A 139 10.30 3.30 23.19
CA ARG A 139 11.46 4.02 22.60
C ARG A 139 12.55 3.09 22.03
N LEU A 140 12.47 1.80 22.30
CA LEU A 140 13.24 0.74 21.63
C LEU A 140 12.46 0.14 20.45
N TRP A 141 11.15 -0.10 20.58
CA TRP A 141 10.28 -0.68 19.56
C TRP A 141 10.03 0.24 18.35
N MET A 142 9.94 1.56 18.57
CA MET A 142 9.81 2.58 17.52
C MET A 142 11.01 2.68 16.55
N ARG A 143 12.05 1.86 16.71
CA ARG A 143 13.32 1.97 15.97
C ARG A 143 13.28 1.14 14.69
N LYS A 144 13.58 1.79 13.56
CA LYS A 144 13.67 1.20 12.20
C LYS A 144 14.26 -0.21 12.11
N LYS A 145 15.30 -0.54 12.89
CA LYS A 145 15.82 -1.92 13.00
C LYS A 145 16.00 -2.33 14.46
N ARG A 146 15.51 -3.53 14.79
CA ARG A 146 15.81 -4.25 16.05
C ARG A 146 17.29 -4.63 16.05
N ARG A 147 18.03 -4.18 17.07
CA ARG A 147 19.45 -4.51 17.30
C ARG A 147 19.82 -4.26 18.76
N TRP A 148 20.96 -4.78 19.19
CA TRP A 148 21.56 -4.44 20.49
C TRP A 148 21.85 -2.94 20.59
N ILE A 149 21.61 -2.37 21.76
CA ILE A 149 21.86 -0.95 22.06
C ILE A 149 22.48 -0.84 23.46
N ARG A 150 23.59 -0.11 23.57
CA ARG A 150 24.22 0.22 24.86
C ARG A 150 23.36 1.24 25.62
N ILE A 151 23.18 1.03 26.93
CA ILE A 151 22.30 1.88 27.75
C ILE A 151 22.87 3.29 27.99
N ASP A 152 24.20 3.46 27.95
CA ASP A 152 24.84 4.78 27.99
C ASP A 152 24.37 5.68 26.83
N LYS A 153 24.27 5.13 25.60
CA LYS A 153 23.77 5.81 24.40
C LYS A 153 22.27 6.08 24.42
N LEU A 154 21.50 5.49 25.34
CA LEU A 154 20.06 5.76 25.48
C LEU A 154 19.77 7.02 26.30
N LYS A 155 20.68 7.47 27.17
CA LYS A 155 20.45 8.59 28.10
C LYS A 155 19.97 9.87 27.42
N ALA A 156 20.64 10.29 26.35
CA ALA A 156 20.38 11.59 25.70
C ALA A 156 18.94 11.70 25.14
N ASN A 157 18.37 10.58 24.66
CA ASN A 157 17.08 10.55 23.97
C ASN A 157 15.92 10.04 24.85
N ASN A 158 16.19 9.79 26.14
CA ASN A 158 15.23 9.25 27.12
C ASN A 158 15.43 9.90 28.51
N LYS A 159 15.72 11.21 28.56
CA LYS A 159 15.94 11.98 29.81
C LYS A 159 14.86 11.78 30.87
N HIS A 160 13.62 11.56 30.44
CA HIS A 160 12.44 11.42 31.30
C HIS A 160 12.35 10.06 32.02
N VAL A 161 13.26 9.11 31.74
CA VAL A 161 13.38 7.84 32.48
C VAL A 161 14.34 8.06 33.65
N ARG A 162 13.84 7.89 34.88
CA ARG A 162 14.52 8.18 36.15
C ARG A 162 15.73 7.27 36.35
N ASP A 163 15.58 5.97 36.10
CA ASP A 163 16.70 5.03 36.00
C ASP A 163 16.54 4.05 34.84
N LEU A 164 17.31 4.31 33.77
CA LEU A 164 17.39 3.46 32.58
C LEU A 164 17.98 2.06 32.85
N LYS A 165 18.73 1.84 33.94
CA LYS A 165 19.19 0.50 34.32
C LYS A 165 18.07 -0.29 34.98
N ALA A 166 17.42 0.26 36.02
CA ALA A 166 16.29 -0.38 36.67
C ALA A 166 15.14 -0.65 35.68
N ALA A 167 14.82 0.30 34.81
CA ALA A 167 13.82 0.12 33.75
C ALA A 167 14.19 -1.03 32.79
N ALA A 168 15.44 -1.10 32.34
CA ALA A 168 15.92 -2.19 31.48
C ALA A 168 15.96 -3.56 32.18
N GLN A 169 16.25 -3.58 33.49
CA GLN A 169 16.22 -4.78 34.30
C GLN A 169 14.78 -5.30 34.48
N GLN A 170 13.81 -4.43 34.78
CA GLN A 170 12.40 -4.82 34.88
C GLN A 170 11.90 -5.45 33.56
N LEU A 171 12.24 -4.86 32.42
CA LEU A 171 11.90 -5.42 31.10
C LEU A 171 12.53 -6.80 30.85
N ARG A 172 13.72 -7.09 31.42
CA ARG A 172 14.38 -8.39 31.31
C ARG A 172 13.76 -9.45 32.23
N GLU A 173 13.44 -9.08 33.45
CA GLU A 173 12.77 -9.95 34.44
C GLU A 173 11.42 -10.43 33.92
N HIS A 174 10.64 -9.53 33.30
CA HIS A 174 9.34 -9.83 32.69
C HIS A 174 9.45 -10.38 31.25
N GLY A 175 10.66 -10.64 30.74
CA GLY A 175 10.89 -11.31 29.45
C GLY A 175 10.61 -10.49 28.18
N LEU A 176 10.44 -9.18 28.30
CA LEU A 176 10.22 -8.28 27.15
C LEU A 176 11.51 -7.95 26.37
N THR A 177 12.67 -8.30 26.94
CA THR A 177 14.00 -8.18 26.31
C THR A 177 14.69 -9.53 26.23
N SER A 178 15.58 -9.68 25.24
CA SER A 178 16.46 -10.85 25.10
C SER A 178 17.17 -11.19 26.43
N LYS A 179 17.10 -12.47 26.80
CA LYS A 179 17.80 -13.04 27.96
C LYS A 179 19.24 -13.48 27.63
N HIS A 180 19.59 -13.54 26.35
CA HIS A 180 20.93 -13.91 25.90
C HIS A 180 21.95 -12.80 26.22
N GLU A 181 23.23 -13.17 26.26
CA GLU A 181 24.30 -12.19 26.21
C GLU A 181 24.47 -11.63 24.80
N ILE A 182 25.12 -10.47 24.66
CA ILE A 182 25.46 -9.92 23.36
C ILE A 182 26.50 -10.83 22.63
N PRO A 183 26.23 -11.22 21.37
CA PRO A 183 27.20 -11.88 20.49
C PRO A 183 28.46 -11.03 20.27
N ILE A 184 29.58 -11.67 19.92
CA ILE A 184 30.87 -10.97 19.77
C ILE A 184 30.83 -9.99 18.59
N GLU A 185 30.23 -10.38 17.46
CA GLU A 185 30.13 -9.51 16.27
C GLU A 185 29.26 -8.26 16.58
N ASP A 186 28.07 -8.45 17.17
CA ASP A 186 27.20 -7.35 17.64
C ASP A 186 27.95 -6.41 18.63
N ALA A 187 28.74 -6.98 19.54
CA ALA A 187 29.52 -6.22 20.49
C ALA A 187 30.61 -5.37 19.80
N LEU A 188 31.30 -5.94 18.81
CA LEU A 188 32.30 -5.24 18.00
C LEU A 188 31.66 -4.15 17.13
N GLU A 189 30.46 -4.37 16.59
CA GLU A 189 29.69 -3.35 15.87
C GLU A 189 29.27 -2.15 16.75
N LEU A 190 29.08 -2.34 18.07
CA LEU A 190 28.69 -1.27 19.00
C LEU A 190 29.85 -0.44 19.58
N LEU A 191 31.10 -0.80 19.29
CA LEU A 191 32.28 -0.04 19.70
C LEU A 191 32.61 1.05 18.69
N SER A 192 32.93 2.26 19.17
CA SER A 192 33.50 3.33 18.34
C SER A 192 34.89 2.95 17.82
N VAL A 193 35.35 3.63 16.77
CA VAL A 193 36.70 3.40 16.21
C VAL A 193 37.80 3.63 17.26
N ASP A 194 37.60 4.57 18.18
CA ASP A 194 38.59 4.85 19.23
C ASP A 194 38.51 3.88 20.41
N GLU A 195 37.34 3.32 20.72
CA GLU A 195 37.23 2.18 21.64
C GLU A 195 37.90 0.92 21.04
N LEU A 196 37.79 0.68 19.73
CA LEU A 196 38.49 -0.42 19.04
C LEU A 196 40.01 -0.24 19.07
N LYS A 197 40.54 0.96 18.73
CA LYS A 197 41.98 1.29 18.84
C LYS A 197 42.57 1.07 20.23
N GLN A 198 41.76 1.26 21.28
CA GLN A 198 42.18 1.05 22.67
C GLN A 198 42.21 -0.43 23.08
N ILE A 199 41.44 -1.29 22.40
CA ILE A 199 41.46 -2.74 22.61
C ILE A 199 42.61 -3.38 21.82
N ALA A 200 42.78 -3.00 20.55
CA ALA A 200 43.90 -3.40 19.71
C ALA A 200 44.63 -2.15 19.16
N PRO A 201 45.77 -1.75 19.76
CA PRO A 201 46.59 -0.61 19.29
C PRO A 201 47.43 -0.99 18.06
N CYS A 202 46.79 -1.56 17.04
CA CYS A 202 47.40 -1.88 15.75
C CYS A 202 47.23 -0.73 14.74
N ARG A 203 48.05 -0.75 13.68
CA ARG A 203 47.80 0.04 12.46
C ARG A 203 46.84 -0.75 11.57
N ALA A 204 45.61 -0.27 11.45
CA ALA A 204 44.60 -0.76 10.53
C ALA A 204 44.05 0.42 9.72
N ALA A 205 43.83 0.22 8.41
CA ALA A 205 43.39 1.25 7.48
C ALA A 205 41.88 1.55 7.59
N ASN A 206 41.10 0.61 8.11
CA ASN A 206 39.64 0.72 8.20
C ASN A 206 39.06 -0.02 9.43
N ARG A 207 37.76 0.14 9.66
CA ARG A 207 37.03 -0.48 10.78
C ARG A 207 37.03 -2.02 10.74
N ALA A 208 36.96 -2.63 9.55
CA ALA A 208 36.87 -4.09 9.40
C ALA A 208 38.19 -4.78 9.80
N GLU A 209 39.34 -4.19 9.48
CA GLU A 209 40.66 -4.66 9.93
C GLU A 209 40.80 -4.59 11.46
N TYR A 210 40.33 -3.53 12.11
CA TYR A 210 40.28 -3.46 13.58
C TYR A 210 39.42 -4.59 14.16
N ILE A 211 38.21 -4.78 13.64
CA ILE A 211 37.29 -5.86 14.08
C ILE A 211 37.95 -7.24 13.90
N THR A 212 38.56 -7.49 12.75
CA THR A 212 39.26 -8.76 12.43
C THR A 212 40.46 -9.02 13.33
N THR A 213 41.24 -7.98 13.65
CA THR A 213 42.38 -8.07 14.58
C THR A 213 41.90 -8.40 15.99
N ILE A 214 40.87 -7.68 16.48
CA ILE A 214 40.33 -7.88 17.83
C ILE A 214 39.69 -9.27 17.97
N ARG A 215 38.98 -9.74 16.93
CA ARG A 215 38.38 -11.09 16.88
C ARG A 215 39.39 -12.23 16.92
N THR A 216 40.65 -11.98 16.55
CA THR A 216 41.73 -12.99 16.57
C THR A 216 42.68 -12.87 17.77
N GLN A 217 42.76 -11.70 18.43
CA GLN A 217 43.78 -11.42 19.45
C GLN A 217 43.22 -11.09 20.84
N CYS A 218 41.92 -10.75 20.98
CA CYS A 218 41.38 -10.22 22.24
C CYS A 218 40.36 -11.16 22.90
N ASN A 219 40.35 -11.15 24.24
CA ASN A 219 39.41 -11.94 25.03
C ASN A 219 37.99 -11.34 24.96
N THR A 220 36.99 -12.18 24.63
CA THR A 220 35.54 -11.90 24.67
C THR A 220 35.09 -11.09 25.90
N SER A 221 35.66 -11.39 27.07
CA SER A 221 35.33 -10.72 28.33
C SER A 221 35.70 -9.25 28.33
N GLU A 222 36.82 -8.88 27.70
CA GLU A 222 37.29 -7.49 27.62
C GLU A 222 36.44 -6.67 26.63
N ILE A 223 36.08 -7.27 25.48
CA ILE A 223 35.17 -6.66 24.49
C ILE A 223 33.83 -6.33 25.17
N ARG A 224 33.25 -7.30 25.88
CA ARG A 224 32.01 -7.13 26.66
C ARG A 224 32.14 -6.08 27.76
N ARG A 225 33.26 -6.07 28.49
CA ARG A 225 33.55 -5.04 29.52
C ARG A 225 33.64 -3.63 28.93
N ARG A 226 34.18 -3.48 27.71
CA ARG A 226 34.27 -2.19 27.01
C ARG A 226 32.91 -1.71 26.47
N VAL A 227 32.10 -2.62 25.93
CA VAL A 227 30.73 -2.34 25.44
C VAL A 227 29.78 -1.98 26.59
N GLY A 228 29.91 -2.65 27.73
CA GLY A 228 29.08 -2.43 28.90
C GLY A 228 27.65 -2.98 28.75
N TYR A 229 26.73 -2.45 29.55
CA TYR A 229 25.37 -3.00 29.64
C TYR A 229 24.52 -2.66 28.41
N CYS A 230 24.03 -3.69 27.73
CA CYS A 230 23.23 -3.60 26.52
C CYS A 230 21.84 -4.21 26.68
N ILE A 231 20.91 -3.70 25.88
CA ILE A 231 19.52 -4.13 25.77
C ILE A 231 19.17 -4.43 24.30
N LEU A 232 18.33 -5.44 24.10
CA LEU A 232 17.74 -5.87 22.83
C LEU A 232 16.33 -6.37 23.16
N LEU A 233 15.30 -5.92 22.43
CA LEU A 233 13.94 -6.43 22.62
C LEU A 233 13.86 -7.91 22.22
N ASP A 234 13.05 -8.70 22.93
CA ASP A 234 12.82 -10.09 22.55
C ASP A 234 12.20 -10.17 21.13
N GLU A 235 12.55 -11.19 20.36
CA GLU A 235 12.16 -11.28 18.95
C GLU A 235 10.67 -11.55 18.78
N HIS A 236 10.14 -12.52 19.53
CA HIS A 236 8.74 -12.91 19.46
C HIS A 236 7.85 -11.82 20.03
N ILE A 237 8.27 -11.19 21.13
CA ILE A 237 7.53 -10.06 21.73
C ILE A 237 7.56 -8.83 20.79
N HIS A 238 8.71 -8.51 20.19
CA HIS A 238 8.81 -7.42 19.22
C HIS A 238 7.88 -7.66 18.01
N GLY A 239 7.90 -8.86 17.44
CA GLY A 239 6.98 -9.26 16.37
C GLY A 239 5.51 -9.19 16.78
N LEU A 240 5.18 -9.59 18.00
CA LEU A 240 3.81 -9.55 18.53
C LEU A 240 3.25 -8.11 18.62
N PHE A 241 4.04 -7.14 19.10
CA PHE A 241 3.60 -5.73 19.10
C PHE A 241 3.60 -5.10 17.69
N HIS A 242 4.46 -5.57 16.77
CA HIS A 242 4.33 -5.22 15.34
C HIS A 242 3.05 -5.78 14.70
N ARG A 243 2.53 -6.93 15.16
CA ARG A 243 1.21 -7.43 14.76
C ARG A 243 0.06 -6.58 15.30
N VAL A 244 0.13 -6.13 16.56
CA VAL A 244 -0.84 -5.16 17.11
C VAL A 244 -0.85 -3.86 16.27
N HIS A 245 0.33 -3.36 15.91
CA HIS A 245 0.48 -2.22 15.01
C HIS A 245 -0.13 -2.46 13.62
N LEU A 246 0.13 -3.62 13.00
CA LEU A 246 -0.47 -4.03 11.73
C LEU A 246 -2.01 -4.02 11.80
N VAL A 247 -2.58 -4.61 12.86
CA VAL A 247 -4.03 -4.66 13.08
C VAL A 247 -4.60 -3.26 13.33
N TYR A 248 -3.98 -2.43 14.17
CA TYR A 248 -4.47 -1.08 14.47
C TYR A 248 -4.47 -0.17 13.23
N TYR A 249 -3.32 0.00 12.57
CA TYR A 249 -3.16 0.89 11.42
C TYR A 249 -3.66 0.32 10.09
N ARG A 250 -4.13 -0.94 10.06
CA ARG A 250 -4.63 -1.61 8.84
C ARG A 250 -3.61 -1.56 7.71
N LEU A 251 -2.38 -1.94 8.01
CA LEU A 251 -1.27 -1.84 7.05
C LEU A 251 -1.53 -2.67 5.80
N THR A 252 -1.27 -2.09 4.62
CA THR A 252 -1.36 -2.79 3.32
C THR A 252 -0.02 -3.00 2.63
N VAL A 253 1.07 -2.57 3.29
CA VAL A 253 2.49 -2.73 2.96
C VAL A 253 3.23 -2.74 4.32
N LEU A 254 4.33 -3.49 4.44
CA LEU A 254 5.25 -3.33 5.57
C LEU A 254 6.41 -2.43 5.16
N GLU A 255 6.72 -1.43 5.97
CA GLU A 255 7.78 -0.46 5.72
C GLU A 255 8.76 -0.45 6.91
N GLU A 256 10.06 -0.36 6.63
CA GLU A 256 11.08 -0.12 7.67
C GLU A 256 11.08 1.34 8.17
N GLU A 257 9.92 1.86 8.53
CA GLU A 257 9.73 3.20 9.11
C GLU A 257 9.53 3.09 10.63
N ASN A 258 9.40 4.22 11.33
CA ASN A 258 8.92 4.20 12.72
C ASN A 258 7.40 3.92 12.71
N PRO A 259 6.91 2.84 13.35
CA PRO A 259 5.49 2.47 13.39
C PRO A 259 4.53 3.61 13.74
N MET A 260 4.95 4.50 14.63
CA MET A 260 4.10 5.54 15.19
C MET A 260 4.10 6.84 14.38
N THR A 261 4.76 6.89 13.22
CA THR A 261 5.00 8.14 12.48
C THR A 261 3.70 8.86 12.09
N ALA A 262 2.66 8.13 11.71
CA ALA A 262 1.34 8.69 11.39
C ALA A 262 0.73 9.45 12.58
N ALA A 263 0.55 8.78 13.72
CA ALA A 263 -0.04 9.36 14.92
C ALA A 263 0.82 10.45 15.56
N ILE A 264 2.15 10.28 15.58
CA ILE A 264 3.08 11.30 16.10
C ILE A 264 2.94 12.59 15.31
N LEU A 265 2.95 12.52 13.97
CA LEU A 265 2.85 13.71 13.12
C LEU A 265 1.46 14.37 13.21
N ALA A 266 0.39 13.59 13.39
CA ALA A 266 -0.95 14.12 13.65
C ALA A 266 -1.01 14.85 15.01
N ARG A 267 -0.55 14.21 16.08
CA ARG A 267 -0.64 14.75 17.45
C ARG A 267 0.22 15.99 17.69
N ILE A 268 1.31 16.18 16.93
CA ILE A 268 2.09 17.43 16.91
C ILE A 268 1.63 18.43 15.83
N SER A 269 0.46 18.22 15.20
CA SER A 269 -0.13 19.08 14.15
C SER A 269 0.79 19.33 12.94
N ARG A 270 1.67 18.38 12.61
CA ARG A 270 2.54 18.41 11.42
C ARG A 270 2.02 17.57 10.26
N ARG A 271 1.00 16.74 10.49
CA ARG A 271 0.23 16.03 9.44
C ARG A 271 -1.24 16.04 9.82
N ASN A 272 -1.98 16.98 9.27
CA ASN A 272 -3.43 17.02 9.44
C ASN A 272 -4.06 16.00 8.48
N TYR A 273 -4.95 15.16 9.00
CA TYR A 273 -5.74 14.25 8.19
C TYR A 273 -7.10 14.90 7.84
N PRO A 274 -7.73 14.50 6.73
CA PRO A 274 -9.10 14.91 6.40
C PRO A 274 -10.08 14.51 7.52
N ASP A 275 -11.17 15.27 7.65
CA ASP A 275 -12.28 14.92 8.56
C ASP A 275 -13.25 13.95 7.86
N TYR A 276 -13.51 12.80 8.50
CA TYR A 276 -14.42 11.75 8.02
C TYR A 276 -14.84 10.84 9.17
N VAL A 277 -16.01 10.21 9.03
CA VAL A 277 -16.47 9.17 9.96
C VAL A 277 -15.60 7.93 9.78
N THR A 278 -14.89 7.54 10.84
CA THR A 278 -14.11 6.28 10.87
C THR A 278 -14.99 5.13 11.35
N CYS A 279 -15.13 4.09 10.53
CA CYS A 279 -15.87 2.86 10.83
C CYS A 279 -14.88 1.69 10.92
N ARG A 280 -14.40 1.35 12.12
CA ARG A 280 -13.46 0.23 12.32
C ARG A 280 -14.19 -1.11 12.31
N THR A 281 -13.96 -1.94 11.29
CA THR A 281 -14.52 -3.28 11.17
C THR A 281 -13.70 -4.27 12.00
N THR A 282 -14.22 -4.78 13.12
CA THR A 282 -13.48 -5.73 13.99
C THR A 282 -13.13 -7.06 13.30
N THR A 283 -13.89 -7.47 12.29
CA THR A 283 -13.68 -8.73 11.55
C THR A 283 -12.95 -8.55 10.21
N VAL A 284 -11.98 -7.62 10.12
CA VAL A 284 -11.12 -7.50 8.92
C VAL A 284 -10.34 -8.79 8.67
N TRP A 285 -9.85 -9.43 9.73
CA TRP A 285 -9.42 -10.83 9.71
C TRP A 285 -10.42 -11.64 10.55
N THR A 286 -10.80 -12.81 10.04
CA THR A 286 -11.85 -13.65 10.67
C THR A 286 -11.30 -14.65 11.69
N SER A 287 -9.98 -14.86 11.69
CA SER A 287 -9.27 -15.71 12.64
C SER A 287 -7.81 -15.24 12.80
N ARG A 288 -7.14 -15.75 13.83
CA ARG A 288 -5.69 -15.56 14.00
C ARG A 288 -4.88 -16.09 12.81
N ASP A 289 -5.31 -17.18 12.19
CA ASP A 289 -4.57 -17.81 11.09
C ASP A 289 -4.72 -17.03 9.77
N ASP A 290 -5.88 -16.40 9.55
CA ASP A 290 -6.14 -15.43 8.47
C ASP A 290 -5.23 -14.19 8.62
N LEU A 291 -5.09 -13.67 9.85
CA LEU A 291 -4.13 -12.60 10.16
C LEU A 291 -2.67 -13.04 9.98
N LEU A 292 -2.28 -14.25 10.42
CA LEU A 292 -0.91 -14.74 10.23
C LEU A 292 -0.56 -14.96 8.75
N ALA A 293 -1.50 -15.50 7.96
CA ALA A 293 -1.32 -15.64 6.52
C ALA A 293 -1.11 -14.28 5.85
N TYR A 294 -1.84 -13.25 6.29
CA TYR A 294 -1.66 -11.88 5.79
C TYR A 294 -0.32 -11.26 6.21
N GLU A 295 0.06 -11.38 7.50
CA GLU A 295 1.35 -10.93 8.03
C GLU A 295 2.52 -11.59 7.28
N GLN A 296 2.42 -12.89 7.01
CA GLN A 296 3.45 -13.63 6.28
C GLN A 296 3.52 -13.24 4.80
N ALA A 297 2.39 -13.05 4.13
CA ALA A 297 2.37 -12.59 2.74
C ALA A 297 3.01 -11.20 2.58
N LEU A 298 2.77 -10.27 3.52
CA LEU A 298 3.41 -8.96 3.52
C LEU A 298 4.93 -9.03 3.78
N LYS A 299 5.41 -9.96 4.63
CA LYS A 299 6.85 -10.18 4.85
C LYS A 299 7.56 -10.70 3.60
N VAL A 300 6.94 -11.65 2.89
CA VAL A 300 7.45 -12.18 1.62
C VAL A 300 7.54 -11.08 0.56
N GLU A 301 6.54 -10.19 0.51
CA GLU A 301 6.54 -9.06 -0.42
C GLU A 301 7.60 -8.00 -0.06
N LEU A 302 7.81 -7.70 1.22
CA LEU A 302 8.90 -6.82 1.67
C LEU A 302 10.26 -7.40 1.29
N GLN A 303 10.50 -8.69 1.57
CA GLN A 303 11.72 -9.40 1.17
C GLN A 303 11.95 -9.32 -0.34
N PHE A 304 10.90 -9.54 -1.15
CA PHE A 304 10.97 -9.41 -2.60
C PHE A 304 11.35 -8.00 -3.03
N GLU A 305 10.75 -6.94 -2.47
CA GLU A 305 11.09 -5.57 -2.90
C GLU A 305 12.47 -5.12 -2.43
N GLU A 306 12.95 -5.55 -1.27
CA GLU A 306 14.34 -5.31 -0.83
C GLU A 306 15.34 -5.97 -1.79
N GLN A 307 15.13 -7.24 -2.14
CA GLN A 307 15.98 -7.96 -3.10
C GLN A 307 15.89 -7.36 -4.53
N ASN A 308 14.67 -7.06 -5.01
CA ASN A 308 14.41 -6.46 -6.32
C ASN A 308 14.93 -5.01 -6.40
N LEU A 309 14.98 -4.25 -5.30
CA LEU A 309 15.63 -2.95 -5.23
C LEU A 309 17.15 -3.09 -5.29
N LYS A 310 17.74 -3.96 -4.47
CA LYS A 310 19.18 -4.22 -4.49
C LYS A 310 19.64 -4.67 -5.88
N ALA A 311 18.93 -5.60 -6.52
CA ALA A 311 19.20 -6.06 -7.89
C ALA A 311 19.18 -4.95 -8.95
N LYS A 312 18.33 -3.91 -8.79
CA LYS A 312 18.31 -2.74 -9.69
C LYS A 312 19.52 -1.83 -9.48
N ILE A 313 20.06 -1.74 -8.26
CA ILE A 313 21.19 -0.89 -7.90
C ILE A 313 22.50 -1.57 -8.32
N ASP A 314 22.69 -2.80 -7.87
CA ASP A 314 23.92 -3.58 -8.07
C ASP A 314 24.00 -4.21 -9.48
N HIS A 315 22.93 -4.09 -10.27
CA HIS A 315 22.76 -4.70 -11.61
C HIS A 315 22.90 -6.23 -11.61
N ASP A 316 22.58 -6.84 -10.47
CA ASP A 316 22.80 -8.23 -10.12
C ASP A 316 21.68 -9.14 -10.68
N GLN A 317 22.07 -10.13 -11.49
CA GLN A 317 21.13 -11.10 -12.09
C GLN A 317 20.81 -12.27 -11.16
N ASP A 318 21.70 -12.64 -10.25
CA ASP A 318 21.47 -13.75 -9.31
C ASP A 318 20.42 -13.32 -8.27
N LEU A 319 20.47 -12.06 -7.81
CA LEU A 319 19.39 -11.50 -6.99
C LEU A 319 18.05 -11.41 -7.74
N LEU A 320 18.03 -11.24 -9.07
CA LEU A 320 16.79 -11.34 -9.85
C LEU A 320 16.28 -12.78 -9.93
N LEU A 321 17.16 -13.78 -10.00
CA LEU A 321 16.77 -15.18 -9.90
C LEU A 321 16.18 -15.49 -8.52
N THR A 322 16.81 -15.06 -7.42
CA THR A 322 16.23 -15.22 -6.07
C THR A 322 14.89 -14.50 -5.90
N CYS A 323 14.70 -13.34 -6.52
CA CYS A 323 13.39 -12.67 -6.55
C CYS A 323 12.31 -13.52 -7.25
N TRP A 324 12.68 -14.23 -8.32
CA TRP A 324 11.77 -15.15 -9.00
C TRP A 324 11.52 -16.43 -8.19
N GLU A 325 12.56 -17.05 -7.63
CA GLU A 325 12.42 -18.22 -6.74
C GLU A 325 11.46 -17.93 -5.58
N LEU A 326 11.56 -16.74 -4.97
CA LEU A 326 10.66 -16.30 -3.90
C LEU A 326 9.21 -16.16 -4.38
N CYS A 327 8.98 -15.77 -5.64
CA CYS A 327 7.64 -15.78 -6.25
C CYS A 327 7.16 -17.21 -6.51
N GLU A 328 8.00 -18.06 -7.11
CA GLU A 328 7.69 -19.42 -7.54
C GLU A 328 7.26 -20.31 -6.37
N ASN A 329 8.00 -20.26 -5.26
CA ASN A 329 7.69 -20.97 -4.02
C ASN A 329 6.30 -20.63 -3.43
N HIS A 330 5.70 -19.49 -3.81
CA HIS A 330 4.38 -19.06 -3.33
C HIS A 330 3.24 -19.25 -4.34
N ILE A 331 3.50 -19.73 -5.57
CA ILE A 331 2.47 -19.93 -6.59
C ILE A 331 1.41 -20.94 -6.12
N GLY A 332 1.82 -22.09 -5.58
CA GLY A 332 0.88 -23.14 -5.14
C GLY A 332 -0.08 -22.64 -4.06
N LEU A 333 0.46 -22.01 -3.01
CA LEU A 333 -0.30 -21.41 -1.92
C LEU A 333 -1.29 -20.34 -2.42
N TRP A 334 -0.86 -19.50 -3.37
CA TRP A 334 -1.73 -18.50 -4.00
C TRP A 334 -2.87 -19.14 -4.80
N GLU A 335 -2.62 -20.23 -5.54
CA GLU A 335 -3.66 -20.95 -6.28
C GLU A 335 -4.67 -21.64 -5.35
N ASP A 336 -4.23 -22.20 -4.21
CA ASP A 336 -5.13 -22.81 -3.24
C ASP A 336 -5.98 -21.77 -2.50
N MET A 337 -5.39 -20.64 -2.08
CA MET A 337 -6.15 -19.50 -1.55
C MET A 337 -7.17 -18.94 -2.56
N LEU A 338 -6.87 -18.98 -3.86
CA LEU A 338 -7.83 -18.61 -4.92
C LEU A 338 -8.99 -19.60 -5.02
N LYS A 339 -8.73 -20.92 -4.95
CA LYS A 339 -9.77 -21.95 -4.97
C LYS A 339 -10.71 -21.79 -3.77
N GLU A 340 -10.16 -21.65 -2.57
CA GLU A 340 -10.94 -21.36 -1.36
C GLU A 340 -11.79 -20.09 -1.50
N ARG A 341 -11.21 -19.02 -2.07
CA ARG A 341 -11.92 -17.74 -2.19
C ARG A 341 -13.05 -17.79 -3.21
N HIS A 342 -12.88 -18.49 -4.33
CA HIS A 342 -13.98 -18.73 -5.27
C HIS A 342 -15.09 -19.53 -4.59
N ASN A 343 -14.78 -20.63 -3.89
CA ASN A 343 -15.77 -21.39 -3.13
C ASN A 343 -16.55 -20.50 -2.13
N LYS A 344 -15.87 -19.62 -1.39
CA LYS A 344 -16.49 -18.66 -0.45
C LYS A 344 -17.39 -17.63 -1.15
N ASP A 345 -16.99 -17.09 -2.30
CA ASP A 345 -17.83 -16.18 -3.12
C ASP A 345 -19.02 -16.92 -3.77
N ASP A 346 -18.88 -18.19 -4.14
CA ASP A 346 -19.95 -19.02 -4.72
C ASP A 346 -21.00 -19.42 -3.67
N TYR A 347 -20.60 -19.88 -2.47
CA TYR A 347 -21.54 -20.12 -1.37
C TYR A 347 -22.29 -18.85 -0.95
N SER A 348 -21.61 -17.71 -0.89
CA SER A 348 -22.26 -16.42 -0.60
C SER A 348 -23.14 -15.89 -1.74
N SER A 349 -23.14 -16.52 -2.92
CA SER A 349 -24.07 -16.19 -4.01
C SER A 349 -25.50 -16.74 -3.81
N GLN A 350 -25.73 -17.59 -2.80
CA GLN A 350 -27.07 -17.86 -2.25
C GLN A 350 -27.43 -16.92 -1.08
N GLY A 351 -26.50 -16.10 -0.62
CA GLY A 351 -26.71 -15.07 0.39
C GLY A 351 -27.21 -13.75 -0.19
N SER A 352 -27.50 -12.80 0.70
CA SER A 352 -27.86 -11.43 0.31
C SER A 352 -26.67 -10.73 -0.37
N PHE A 353 -26.94 -9.76 -1.26
CA PHE A 353 -25.89 -8.94 -1.88
C PHE A 353 -24.98 -8.26 -0.83
N PHE A 354 -25.55 -7.90 0.32
CA PHE A 354 -24.84 -7.32 1.47
C PHE A 354 -23.89 -8.29 2.19
N SER A 355 -23.98 -9.61 1.93
CA SER A 355 -23.11 -10.63 2.53
C SER A 355 -21.73 -10.75 1.87
N ARG A 356 -21.51 -10.09 0.71
CA ARG A 356 -20.25 -10.21 -0.05
C ARG A 356 -19.25 -9.14 0.38
N ARG A 357 -18.13 -9.56 0.97
CA ARG A 357 -17.03 -8.70 1.46
C ARG A 357 -16.62 -7.63 0.42
N PRO A 358 -16.67 -6.32 0.77
CA PRO A 358 -16.38 -5.20 -0.13
C PRO A 358 -15.02 -5.29 -0.84
N TYR A 359 -14.88 -4.62 -2.00
CA TYR A 359 -13.64 -4.67 -2.78
C TYR A 359 -12.47 -3.96 -2.08
N SER A 360 -12.72 -2.89 -1.32
CA SER A 360 -11.74 -2.26 -0.41
C SER A 360 -11.17 -3.29 0.57
N MET A 361 -12.04 -4.02 1.26
CA MET A 361 -11.71 -5.03 2.27
C MET A 361 -10.89 -6.22 1.75
N ARG A 362 -10.86 -6.43 0.43
CA ARG A 362 -9.96 -7.41 -0.20
C ARG A 362 -8.49 -7.02 -0.13
N GLN A 363 -8.15 -5.78 0.25
CA GLN A 363 -6.76 -5.35 0.46
C GLN A 363 -6.06 -6.03 1.63
N PHE A 364 -6.84 -6.51 2.61
CA PHE A 364 -6.37 -7.14 3.84
C PHE A 364 -6.25 -8.68 3.74
N GLU A 365 -6.35 -9.24 2.52
CA GLU A 365 -6.36 -10.68 2.27
C GLU A 365 -5.02 -11.15 1.68
N ALA A 366 -4.43 -12.21 2.26
CA ALA A 366 -3.09 -12.70 1.91
C ALA A 366 -2.94 -12.99 0.40
N CYS A 367 -3.97 -13.58 -0.20
CA CYS A 367 -4.01 -13.91 -1.61
C CYS A 367 -3.88 -12.68 -2.55
N ARG A 368 -4.35 -11.49 -2.14
CA ARG A 368 -4.14 -10.26 -2.92
C ARG A 368 -2.70 -9.78 -2.85
N VAL A 369 -2.05 -9.93 -1.70
CA VAL A 369 -0.61 -9.61 -1.54
C VAL A 369 0.21 -10.54 -2.43
N TYR A 370 -0.05 -11.85 -2.40
CA TYR A 370 0.55 -12.77 -3.38
C TYR A 370 0.19 -12.43 -4.84
N THR A 371 -1.01 -11.92 -5.14
CA THR A 371 -1.36 -11.41 -6.48
C THR A 371 -0.60 -10.11 -6.86
N ARG A 372 -0.08 -9.35 -5.88
CA ARG A 372 0.79 -8.19 -6.10
C ARG A 372 2.24 -8.65 -6.31
N LEU A 373 2.76 -9.52 -5.45
CA LEU A 373 4.03 -10.23 -5.61
C LEU A 373 4.18 -10.87 -6.99
N LEU A 374 3.25 -11.72 -7.42
CA LEU A 374 3.36 -12.46 -8.69
C LEU A 374 3.30 -11.56 -9.94
N ASP A 375 2.57 -10.43 -9.89
CA ASP A 375 2.62 -9.41 -10.96
C ASP A 375 4.01 -8.76 -11.04
N HIS A 376 4.63 -8.45 -9.90
CA HIS A 376 5.99 -7.90 -9.86
C HIS A 376 7.01 -8.99 -10.28
N GLY A 377 6.75 -10.26 -9.99
CA GLY A 377 7.46 -11.42 -10.53
C GLY A 377 7.43 -11.48 -12.07
N THR A 378 6.33 -11.13 -12.74
CA THR A 378 6.34 -11.04 -14.22
C THR A 378 7.30 -9.98 -14.74
N GLN A 379 7.50 -8.89 -13.98
CA GLN A 379 8.46 -7.83 -14.32
C GLN A 379 9.91 -8.28 -14.09
N VAL A 380 10.15 -9.22 -13.17
CA VAL A 380 11.46 -9.87 -12.98
C VAL A 380 11.75 -10.85 -14.12
N LEU A 381 10.81 -11.73 -14.47
CA LEU A 381 10.92 -12.63 -15.64
C LEU A 381 11.20 -11.85 -16.94
N ALA A 382 10.56 -10.69 -17.12
CA ALA A 382 10.82 -9.81 -18.26
C ALA A 382 12.29 -9.32 -18.34
N LYS A 383 12.92 -9.00 -17.20
CA LYS A 383 14.35 -8.62 -17.12
C LYS A 383 15.24 -9.82 -17.39
N LEU A 384 14.95 -10.97 -16.76
CA LEU A 384 15.65 -12.25 -16.94
C LEU A 384 15.50 -12.84 -18.34
N HIS A 385 14.58 -12.29 -19.15
CA HIS A 385 14.26 -12.74 -20.51
C HIS A 385 13.55 -14.11 -20.57
N GLU A 386 12.91 -14.51 -19.48
CA GLU A 386 12.13 -15.74 -19.36
C GLU A 386 10.68 -15.59 -19.85
N TYR A 387 10.56 -15.27 -21.14
CA TYR A 387 9.30 -14.88 -21.79
C TYR A 387 8.22 -15.97 -21.80
N ASP A 388 8.59 -17.25 -21.89
CA ASP A 388 7.61 -18.34 -21.89
C ASP A 388 7.02 -18.59 -20.49
N LEU A 389 7.84 -18.46 -19.43
CA LEU A 389 7.37 -18.42 -18.03
C LEU A 389 6.51 -17.17 -17.78
N GLU A 390 6.95 -16.00 -18.26
CA GLU A 390 6.20 -14.75 -18.13
C GLU A 390 4.78 -14.89 -18.72
N ALA A 391 4.67 -15.50 -19.91
CA ALA A 391 3.38 -15.78 -20.53
C ALA A 391 2.53 -16.79 -19.76
N ILE A 392 3.13 -17.78 -19.08
CA ILE A 392 2.39 -18.70 -18.18
C ILE A 392 1.83 -17.93 -16.98
N MET A 393 2.63 -17.09 -16.33
CA MET A 393 2.20 -16.31 -15.16
C MET A 393 1.14 -15.27 -15.49
N LEU A 394 1.28 -14.55 -16.61
CA LEU A 394 0.25 -13.62 -17.09
C LEU A 394 -1.07 -14.34 -17.40
N ARG A 395 -1.03 -15.58 -17.91
CA ARG A 395 -2.25 -16.40 -18.11
C ARG A 395 -2.89 -16.83 -16.79
N LYS A 396 -2.12 -17.19 -15.77
CA LYS A 396 -2.63 -17.48 -14.41
C LYS A 396 -3.26 -16.23 -13.77
N LEU A 397 -2.59 -15.07 -13.82
CA LEU A 397 -3.10 -13.79 -13.30
C LEU A 397 -4.39 -13.32 -14.01
N LEU A 398 -4.50 -13.58 -15.32
CA LEU A 398 -5.70 -13.28 -16.12
C LEU A 398 -6.87 -14.26 -15.90
N ALA A 399 -6.62 -15.47 -15.40
CA ALA A 399 -7.67 -16.47 -15.14
C ALA A 399 -8.54 -16.10 -13.93
N GLN A 400 -7.95 -15.61 -12.84
CA GLN A 400 -8.70 -15.14 -11.67
C GLN A 400 -9.40 -13.81 -11.91
N LYS A 401 -10.55 -13.58 -11.25
CA LYS A 401 -11.34 -12.34 -11.34
C LYS A 401 -11.70 -11.76 -9.96
N VAL A 402 -10.84 -11.96 -8.98
CA VAL A 402 -11.08 -11.60 -7.58
C VAL A 402 -10.28 -10.36 -7.16
N TYR A 403 -9.04 -10.24 -7.65
CA TYR A 403 -8.06 -9.25 -7.20
C TYR A 403 -7.42 -8.49 -8.36
N ARG A 404 -6.96 -7.26 -8.06
CA ARG A 404 -6.12 -6.42 -8.94
C ARG A 404 -6.75 -6.20 -10.33
N LEU A 405 -8.07 -6.08 -10.41
CA LEU A 405 -8.83 -5.97 -11.67
C LEU A 405 -8.31 -4.85 -12.60
N ALA A 406 -7.98 -3.69 -12.04
CA ALA A 406 -7.38 -2.56 -12.75
C ALA A 406 -6.00 -2.83 -13.41
N LYS A 407 -5.39 -4.02 -13.20
CA LYS A 407 -4.17 -4.46 -13.92
C LYS A 407 -4.45 -5.37 -15.11
N ARG A 408 -5.68 -5.85 -15.31
CA ARG A 408 -6.00 -6.85 -16.35
C ARG A 408 -5.72 -6.36 -17.77
N GLY A 409 -5.98 -5.10 -18.08
CA GLY A 409 -5.65 -4.51 -19.38
C GLY A 409 -4.15 -4.51 -19.68
N CYS A 410 -3.34 -4.07 -18.72
CA CYS A 410 -1.88 -4.18 -18.74
C CYS A 410 -1.41 -5.64 -18.88
N TRP A 411 -2.04 -6.61 -18.20
CA TRP A 411 -1.72 -8.03 -18.36
C TRP A 411 -2.04 -8.56 -19.76
N TYR A 412 -3.19 -8.21 -20.35
CA TYR A 412 -3.52 -8.56 -21.74
C TYR A 412 -2.55 -7.94 -22.74
N ASP A 413 -2.19 -6.66 -22.59
CA ASP A 413 -1.25 -5.96 -23.47
C ASP A 413 0.16 -6.57 -23.38
N ARG A 414 0.61 -6.90 -22.16
CA ARG A 414 1.91 -7.53 -21.92
C ARG A 414 1.94 -8.97 -22.43
N LEU A 415 0.91 -9.79 -22.17
CA LEU A 415 0.84 -11.17 -22.67
C LEU A 415 0.88 -11.19 -24.20
N ALA A 416 0.13 -10.31 -24.87
CA ALA A 416 0.15 -10.18 -26.32
C ALA A 416 1.50 -9.64 -26.86
N LEU A 417 2.20 -8.76 -26.13
CA LEU A 417 3.56 -8.35 -26.46
C LEU A 417 4.51 -9.56 -26.42
N VAL A 418 4.49 -10.31 -25.32
CA VAL A 418 5.35 -11.47 -25.08
C VAL A 418 5.10 -12.56 -26.12
N GLN A 419 3.85 -12.94 -26.36
CA GLN A 419 3.45 -13.86 -27.43
C GLN A 419 3.98 -13.41 -28.80
N SER A 420 3.87 -12.12 -29.13
CA SER A 420 4.33 -11.61 -30.43
C SER A 420 5.85 -11.64 -30.64
N LYS A 421 6.66 -11.88 -29.59
CA LYS A 421 8.13 -11.83 -29.68
C LYS A 421 8.73 -12.88 -30.64
N LYS A 422 8.09 -14.05 -30.79
CA LYS A 422 8.53 -15.11 -31.71
C LYS A 422 8.28 -14.78 -33.20
N GLN A 423 7.59 -13.67 -33.49
CA GLN A 423 7.35 -13.05 -34.81
C GLN A 423 6.65 -13.89 -35.89
N ASP A 424 6.46 -15.19 -35.70
CA ASP A 424 5.78 -16.08 -36.63
C ASP A 424 4.25 -15.83 -36.72
N ARG A 425 3.62 -16.41 -37.75
CA ARG A 425 2.20 -16.21 -38.08
C ARG A 425 1.23 -16.84 -37.07
N LYS A 426 1.64 -17.89 -36.34
CA LYS A 426 0.85 -18.53 -35.27
C LYS A 426 0.94 -17.69 -34.00
N ALA A 427 2.14 -17.29 -33.58
CA ALA A 427 2.37 -16.43 -32.43
C ALA A 427 1.66 -15.07 -32.56
N LYS A 428 1.68 -14.45 -33.75
CA LYS A 428 0.91 -13.22 -34.04
C LYS A 428 -0.61 -13.42 -33.99
N LYS A 429 -1.13 -14.58 -34.41
CA LYS A 429 -2.56 -14.93 -34.25
C LYS A 429 -2.94 -15.14 -32.77
N GLU A 430 -2.07 -15.79 -31.99
CA GLU A 430 -2.29 -15.98 -30.55
C GLU A 430 -2.31 -14.63 -29.82
N ALA A 431 -1.34 -13.76 -30.10
CA ALA A 431 -1.30 -12.39 -29.58
C ALA A 431 -2.54 -11.56 -29.96
N LEU A 432 -3.05 -11.71 -31.20
CA LEU A 432 -4.27 -11.03 -31.64
C LEU A 432 -5.48 -11.55 -30.85
N ALA A 433 -5.64 -12.87 -30.71
CA ALA A 433 -6.71 -13.47 -29.91
C ALA A 433 -6.64 -13.06 -28.42
N THR A 434 -5.45 -12.89 -27.85
CA THR A 434 -5.25 -12.32 -26.51
C THR A 434 -5.73 -10.88 -26.42
N CYS A 435 -5.37 -10.02 -27.37
CA CYS A 435 -5.85 -8.63 -27.39
C CYS A 435 -7.38 -8.55 -27.51
N ILE A 436 -7.95 -9.39 -28.37
CA ILE A 436 -9.40 -9.46 -28.59
C ILE A 436 -10.13 -9.89 -27.31
N LYS A 437 -9.63 -10.91 -26.61
CA LYS A 437 -10.15 -11.29 -25.28
C LYS A 437 -10.07 -10.14 -24.26
N GLY A 438 -9.03 -9.30 -24.33
CA GLY A 438 -8.87 -8.14 -23.46
C GLY A 438 -9.88 -7.02 -23.71
N ILE A 439 -10.30 -6.78 -24.95
CA ILE A 439 -11.35 -5.78 -25.26
C ILE A 439 -12.77 -6.33 -24.99
N GLN A 440 -12.93 -7.65 -24.90
CA GLN A 440 -14.17 -8.32 -24.52
C GLN A 440 -14.35 -8.47 -22.99
N ASP A 441 -13.31 -8.20 -22.19
CA ASP A 441 -13.38 -8.36 -20.74
C ASP A 441 -13.94 -7.08 -20.07
N PRO A 442 -15.15 -7.13 -19.45
CA PRO A 442 -15.76 -5.95 -18.83
C PRO A 442 -15.03 -5.46 -17.56
N THR A 443 -13.97 -6.16 -17.13
CA THR A 443 -13.11 -5.75 -16.01
C THR A 443 -11.79 -5.09 -16.46
N VAL A 444 -11.61 -4.84 -17.75
CA VAL A 444 -10.47 -4.08 -18.29
C VAL A 444 -10.81 -2.58 -18.32
N HIS A 445 -10.01 -1.79 -17.61
CA HIS A 445 -10.21 -0.34 -17.51
C HIS A 445 -10.03 0.37 -18.87
N SER A 446 -10.85 1.40 -19.12
CA SER A 446 -10.97 2.09 -20.42
C SER A 446 -9.65 2.64 -20.97
N ILE A 447 -8.74 3.09 -20.10
CA ILE A 447 -7.40 3.60 -20.46
C ILE A 447 -6.55 2.53 -21.14
N ASP A 448 -6.64 1.26 -20.73
CA ASP A 448 -5.85 0.18 -21.31
C ASP A 448 -6.39 -0.32 -22.65
N LEU A 449 -7.68 -0.12 -22.95
CA LEU A 449 -8.27 -0.47 -24.25
C LEU A 449 -7.53 0.23 -25.40
N HIS A 450 -7.07 1.48 -25.22
CA HIS A 450 -6.28 2.19 -26.23
C HIS A 450 -4.87 1.57 -26.47
N ARG A 451 -4.33 0.80 -25.51
CA ARG A 451 -3.11 -0.01 -25.73
C ARG A 451 -3.44 -1.23 -26.59
N LEU A 452 -4.50 -1.95 -26.23
CA LEU A 452 -4.98 -3.13 -26.96
C LEU A 452 -5.38 -2.79 -28.41
N HIS A 453 -6.15 -1.72 -28.65
CA HIS A 453 -6.57 -1.31 -30.01
C HIS A 453 -5.37 -1.02 -30.93
N ARG A 454 -4.35 -0.31 -30.43
CA ARG A 454 -3.11 -0.05 -31.18
C ARG A 454 -2.30 -1.32 -31.46
N ARG A 455 -2.39 -2.34 -30.59
CA ARG A 455 -1.77 -3.65 -30.79
C ARG A 455 -2.54 -4.52 -31.79
N ILE A 456 -3.88 -4.54 -31.70
CA ILE A 456 -4.77 -5.20 -32.66
C ILE A 456 -4.48 -4.69 -34.07
N HIS A 457 -4.57 -3.38 -34.29
CA HIS A 457 -4.37 -2.80 -35.63
C HIS A 457 -2.98 -3.11 -36.22
N ARG A 458 -1.94 -3.16 -35.38
CA ARG A 458 -0.59 -3.60 -35.79
C ARG A 458 -0.58 -5.07 -36.18
N LEU A 459 -1.12 -5.95 -35.32
CA LEU A 459 -1.14 -7.40 -35.57
C LEU A 459 -2.00 -7.77 -36.79
N GLU A 460 -3.12 -7.09 -37.01
CA GLU A 460 -3.96 -7.28 -38.21
C GLU A 460 -3.23 -6.92 -39.50
N ARG A 461 -2.54 -5.78 -39.51
CA ARG A 461 -1.67 -5.37 -40.62
C ARG A 461 -0.53 -6.37 -40.83
N ASP A 462 0.16 -6.77 -39.76
CA ASP A 462 1.32 -7.68 -39.81
C ASP A 462 0.91 -9.14 -40.13
N LEU A 463 -0.38 -9.48 -39.98
CA LEU A 463 -1.00 -10.74 -40.44
C LEU A 463 -1.61 -10.64 -41.85
N ALA A 464 -1.62 -9.46 -42.47
CA ALA A 464 -2.29 -9.15 -43.74
C ALA A 464 -3.79 -9.51 -43.74
N ILE A 465 -4.50 -9.19 -42.65
CA ILE A 465 -5.96 -9.38 -42.54
C ILE A 465 -6.68 -8.37 -43.47
N PRO A 466 -7.63 -8.79 -44.31
CA PRO A 466 -8.39 -7.89 -45.18
C PRO A 466 -9.11 -6.78 -44.42
N LYS A 467 -9.08 -5.54 -44.93
CA LYS A 467 -9.67 -4.35 -44.27
C LYS A 467 -11.16 -4.49 -43.89
N ARG A 468 -11.91 -5.35 -44.59
CA ARG A 468 -13.31 -5.69 -44.25
C ARG A 468 -13.45 -6.51 -42.95
N GLU A 469 -12.47 -7.37 -42.67
CA GLU A 469 -12.43 -8.28 -41.51
C GLU A 469 -11.78 -7.61 -40.29
N GLN A 470 -10.86 -6.66 -40.50
CA GLN A 470 -10.23 -5.85 -39.44
C GLN A 470 -11.26 -5.21 -38.49
N LEU A 471 -10.94 -5.16 -37.21
CA LEU A 471 -11.71 -4.44 -36.20
C LEU A 471 -11.53 -2.92 -36.39
N ASP A 472 -12.64 -2.20 -36.50
CA ASP A 472 -12.59 -0.74 -36.63
C ASP A 472 -12.75 -0.09 -35.26
N PHE A 473 -11.83 0.83 -34.94
CA PHE A 473 -11.82 1.66 -33.73
C PHE A 473 -11.84 3.16 -34.08
N SER A 474 -12.30 3.53 -35.28
CA SER A 474 -12.45 4.91 -35.77
C SER A 474 -13.13 5.84 -34.76
N TYR A 475 -14.18 5.35 -34.10
CA TYR A 475 -14.94 6.03 -33.04
C TYR A 475 -14.16 6.31 -31.75
N LEU A 476 -12.94 5.79 -31.59
CA LEU A 476 -12.03 6.00 -30.45
C LEU A 476 -10.73 6.74 -30.84
N GLN A 477 -10.70 7.38 -32.00
CA GLN A 477 -9.54 8.18 -32.41
C GLN A 477 -9.46 9.49 -31.61
N LEU A 478 -8.46 9.59 -30.74
CA LEU A 478 -8.11 10.83 -30.06
C LEU A 478 -7.72 11.90 -31.10
N ARG A 479 -8.25 13.12 -30.93
CA ARG A 479 -7.84 14.28 -31.73
C ARG A 479 -6.33 14.48 -31.61
N LYS A 480 -5.61 14.57 -32.73
CA LYS A 480 -4.17 14.89 -32.73
C LYS A 480 -3.94 16.22 -31.99
N PRO A 481 -2.96 16.32 -31.08
CA PRO A 481 -2.62 17.58 -30.42
C PRO A 481 -2.06 18.59 -31.43
N GLN A 482 -2.05 19.86 -31.06
CA GLN A 482 -1.23 20.84 -31.78
C GLN A 482 0.22 20.65 -31.33
N GLU A 483 1.04 20.11 -32.22
CA GLU A 483 2.48 20.00 -32.00
C GLU A 483 3.14 21.40 -32.13
N ARG A 484 4.07 21.69 -31.23
CA ARG A 484 4.95 22.87 -31.26
C ARG A 484 6.38 22.42 -30.99
N ILE A 485 7.33 22.92 -31.75
CA ILE A 485 8.75 22.63 -31.59
C ILE A 485 9.40 23.85 -30.94
N ILE A 486 10.11 23.61 -29.82
CA ILE A 486 10.87 24.61 -29.07
C ILE A 486 12.34 24.22 -29.19
N TYR A 487 13.21 25.21 -29.39
CA TYR A 487 14.66 25.02 -29.51
C TYR A 487 15.37 25.67 -28.32
N GLY A 488 16.49 25.09 -27.89
CA GLY A 488 17.37 25.62 -26.86
C GLY A 488 18.74 24.94 -26.92
N GLU A 489 19.72 25.48 -26.22
CA GLU A 489 21.05 24.88 -26.12
C GLU A 489 21.05 23.78 -25.04
N ARG A 490 21.63 22.61 -25.35
CA ARG A 490 21.70 21.47 -24.43
C ARG A 490 23.10 21.36 -23.83
N ILE A 491 23.19 21.39 -22.51
CA ILE A 491 24.44 21.36 -21.74
C ILE A 491 24.86 19.90 -21.44
N SER A 492 23.90 19.06 -21.04
CA SER A 492 24.16 17.64 -20.73
C SER A 492 24.55 16.81 -21.96
N GLU A 493 25.47 15.86 -21.81
CA GLU A 493 25.74 14.82 -22.82
C GLU A 493 24.51 13.95 -23.12
N SER A 494 24.46 13.30 -24.29
CA SER A 494 23.32 12.46 -24.74
C SER A 494 23.32 11.04 -24.12
N VAL A 495 23.50 10.95 -22.81
CA VAL A 495 23.46 9.67 -22.08
C VAL A 495 22.01 9.27 -21.81
N SER A 496 21.63 8.06 -22.22
CA SER A 496 20.28 7.52 -21.99
C SER A 496 20.04 7.26 -20.50
N GLY A 497 18.81 7.49 -20.03
CA GLY A 497 18.41 7.29 -18.62
C GLY A 497 18.60 8.50 -17.70
N PHE A 498 19.38 9.51 -18.10
CA PHE A 498 19.59 10.74 -17.33
C PHE A 498 18.66 11.87 -17.78
N LYS A 499 18.32 12.79 -16.87
CA LYS A 499 17.56 14.00 -17.22
C LYS A 499 18.43 14.93 -18.07
N SER A 500 17.84 15.50 -19.12
CA SER A 500 18.50 16.48 -19.98
C SER A 500 18.58 17.85 -19.32
N ILE A 501 19.77 18.45 -19.34
CA ILE A 501 20.07 19.80 -18.82
C ILE A 501 20.26 20.75 -20.00
N TRP A 502 19.64 21.91 -19.94
CA TRP A 502 19.58 22.93 -20.99
C TRP A 502 20.01 24.30 -20.45
N ARG A 503 20.45 25.19 -21.33
CA ARG A 503 20.79 26.58 -20.97
C ARG A 503 19.54 27.46 -20.97
N ALA A 504 19.31 28.17 -19.87
CA ALA A 504 18.32 29.24 -19.77
C ALA A 504 18.85 30.58 -20.33
N ASP A 505 17.98 31.58 -20.46
CA ASP A 505 18.34 32.89 -21.06
C ASP A 505 19.36 33.70 -20.24
N ASP A 506 19.40 33.47 -18.92
CA ASP A 506 20.39 34.05 -17.99
C ASP A 506 21.71 33.27 -17.96
N GLY A 507 21.80 32.19 -18.74
CA GLY A 507 22.94 31.28 -18.79
C GLY A 507 22.91 30.15 -17.76
N ALA A 508 21.89 30.08 -16.89
CA ALA A 508 21.77 29.04 -15.87
C ALA A 508 21.42 27.65 -16.44
N GLU A 509 21.67 26.61 -15.66
CA GLU A 509 21.22 25.25 -15.95
C GLU A 509 19.73 25.08 -15.62
N CYS A 510 18.96 24.55 -16.57
CA CYS A 510 17.52 24.33 -16.43
C CYS A 510 17.08 22.98 -17.01
N SER A 511 15.85 22.55 -16.66
CA SER A 511 15.23 21.37 -17.24
C SER A 511 14.47 21.70 -18.52
N VAL A 512 14.12 20.69 -19.33
CA VAL A 512 13.38 20.88 -20.59
C VAL A 512 12.00 21.52 -20.38
N GLU A 513 11.39 21.29 -19.22
CA GLU A 513 10.10 21.85 -18.83
C GLU A 513 10.23 23.33 -18.41
N ALA A 514 11.33 23.70 -17.74
CA ALA A 514 11.65 25.10 -17.44
C ALA A 514 11.93 25.90 -18.72
N LEU A 515 12.78 25.38 -19.62
CA LEU A 515 13.02 25.94 -20.96
C LEU A 515 11.71 26.14 -21.74
N SER A 516 10.78 25.20 -21.63
CA SER A 516 9.45 25.29 -22.25
C SER A 516 8.59 26.40 -21.63
N LEU A 517 8.64 26.58 -20.31
CA LEU A 517 7.93 27.66 -19.61
C LEU A 517 8.46 29.05 -20.02
N ASP A 518 9.78 29.24 -20.10
CA ASP A 518 10.34 30.53 -20.55
C ASP A 518 10.04 30.82 -22.04
N TYR A 519 9.93 29.79 -22.90
CA TYR A 519 9.37 29.97 -24.24
C TYR A 519 7.94 30.52 -24.19
N TYR A 520 7.02 29.92 -23.41
CA TYR A 520 5.64 30.40 -23.33
C TYR A 520 5.55 31.80 -22.69
N LYS A 521 6.40 32.11 -21.71
CA LYS A 521 6.54 33.45 -21.12
C LYS A 521 6.90 34.51 -22.16
N LYS A 522 7.84 34.21 -23.08
CA LYS A 522 8.14 35.05 -24.26
C LYS A 522 6.96 35.17 -25.24
N GLN A 523 6.07 34.18 -25.30
CA GLN A 523 4.82 34.25 -26.07
C GLN A 523 3.68 34.98 -25.33
N GLY A 524 3.95 35.65 -24.21
CA GLY A 524 2.98 36.45 -23.45
C GLY A 524 2.23 35.71 -22.34
N TYR A 525 2.53 34.44 -22.09
CA TYR A 525 1.92 33.66 -21.01
C TYR A 525 2.63 33.97 -19.68
N THR A 526 2.15 34.97 -18.96
CA THR A 526 2.82 35.54 -17.77
C THR A 526 2.89 34.62 -16.55
N GLN A 527 2.16 33.50 -16.55
CA GLN A 527 2.19 32.47 -15.50
C GLN A 527 2.15 31.07 -16.12
N GLY A 528 2.80 30.11 -15.47
CA GLY A 528 2.79 28.70 -15.87
C GLY A 528 3.51 27.84 -14.82
N TYR A 529 3.08 26.59 -14.66
CA TYR A 529 3.56 25.68 -13.63
C TYR A 529 3.75 24.27 -14.21
N HIS A 530 4.93 23.69 -14.03
CA HIS A 530 5.13 22.26 -14.31
C HIS A 530 4.67 21.43 -13.11
N THR A 531 3.68 20.56 -13.30
CA THR A 531 3.04 19.80 -12.19
C THR A 531 2.73 18.33 -12.52
N GLU A 532 3.06 17.83 -13.71
CA GLU A 532 2.82 16.44 -14.14
C GLU A 532 1.37 15.93 -13.93
N GLY A 533 0.39 16.84 -13.94
CA GLY A 533 -1.02 16.54 -13.68
C GLY A 533 -1.46 16.72 -12.21
N GLY A 534 -0.53 16.95 -11.28
CA GLY A 534 -0.81 17.19 -9.87
C GLY A 534 -1.74 18.36 -9.60
N MET A 535 -1.72 19.42 -10.44
CA MET A 535 -2.70 20.51 -10.36
C MET A 535 -4.13 20.05 -10.69
N ILE A 536 -4.31 19.11 -11.62
CA ILE A 536 -5.62 18.54 -11.96
C ILE A 536 -6.10 17.63 -10.82
N SER A 537 -5.22 16.81 -10.26
CA SER A 537 -5.52 15.99 -9.07
C SER A 537 -5.90 16.86 -7.87
N MET A 538 -5.20 17.97 -7.64
CA MET A 538 -5.52 18.95 -6.60
C MET A 538 -6.90 19.57 -6.82
N LEU A 539 -7.20 20.03 -8.05
CA LEU A 539 -8.51 20.60 -8.38
C LEU A 539 -9.64 19.57 -8.24
N PHE A 540 -9.41 18.31 -8.62
CA PHE A 540 -10.36 17.21 -8.38
C PHE A 540 -10.65 17.02 -6.88
N ILE A 541 -9.61 16.91 -6.05
CA ILE A 541 -9.76 16.73 -4.60
C ILE A 541 -10.42 17.95 -3.93
N LEU A 542 -10.17 19.18 -4.42
CA LEU A 542 -10.81 20.39 -3.91
C LEU A 542 -12.28 20.54 -4.33
N LEU A 543 -12.64 20.09 -5.53
CA LEU A 543 -14.01 20.21 -6.07
C LEU A 543 -14.95 19.09 -5.60
N PHE A 544 -14.41 17.96 -5.16
CA PHE A 544 -15.18 16.77 -4.74
C PHE A 544 -14.78 16.28 -3.34
N TRP A 545 -14.28 17.17 -2.48
CA TRP A 545 -13.79 16.82 -1.13
C TRP A 545 -14.85 16.11 -0.28
N ASP A 546 -16.06 16.64 -0.30
CA ASP A 546 -17.26 16.13 0.37
C ASP A 546 -17.65 14.72 -0.10
N ILE A 547 -17.51 14.43 -1.39
CA ILE A 547 -17.77 13.12 -1.99
C ILE A 547 -16.61 12.15 -1.69
N VAL A 548 -15.36 12.61 -1.78
CA VAL A 548 -14.16 11.79 -1.51
C VAL A 548 -14.09 11.34 -0.04
N PHE A 549 -14.54 12.18 0.89
CA PHE A 549 -14.57 11.89 2.33
C PHE A 549 -15.97 11.58 2.87
N ALA A 550 -16.92 11.24 1.99
CA ALA A 550 -18.25 10.79 2.36
C ALA A 550 -18.21 9.51 3.23
N PRO A 551 -19.11 9.38 4.23
CA PRO A 551 -19.15 8.21 5.11
C PRO A 551 -19.64 6.96 4.34
N MET A 552 -18.69 6.09 3.98
CA MET A 552 -18.92 4.83 3.27
C MET A 552 -18.36 3.63 4.03
N ASP A 553 -19.14 2.55 4.11
CA ASP A 553 -18.79 1.35 4.86
C ASP A 553 -17.50 0.68 4.34
N GLY A 554 -16.53 0.49 5.23
CA GLY A 554 -15.29 -0.20 4.94
C GLY A 554 -14.35 0.53 3.95
N VAL A 555 -14.46 1.86 3.81
CA VAL A 555 -13.44 2.68 3.11
C VAL A 555 -12.65 3.60 4.04
N PHE A 556 -13.08 3.80 5.30
CA PHE A 556 -12.36 4.53 6.35
C PHE A 556 -12.31 3.70 7.65
N GLU A 557 -11.23 2.94 7.84
CA GLU A 557 -11.01 2.03 8.97
C GLU A 557 -10.17 2.65 10.11
N THR A 558 -9.43 3.73 9.83
CA THR A 558 -8.59 4.43 10.81
C THR A 558 -8.61 5.94 10.57
N SER A 559 -8.40 6.73 11.63
CA SER A 559 -8.23 8.19 11.59
C SER A 559 -6.92 8.67 10.96
N TYR A 560 -6.16 7.77 10.34
CA TYR A 560 -4.82 8.01 9.80
C TYR A 560 -4.74 7.76 8.29
N GLN A 561 -5.89 7.73 7.61
CA GLN A 561 -6.01 7.67 6.16
C GLN A 561 -6.04 9.06 5.52
N SER A 562 -5.32 9.21 4.40
CA SER A 562 -5.36 10.42 3.54
C SER A 562 -6.28 10.27 2.32
N ALA A 563 -6.94 9.12 2.15
CA ALA A 563 -7.88 8.80 1.07
C ALA A 563 -8.74 7.58 1.47
N PRO A 564 -9.94 7.39 0.88
CA PRO A 564 -10.71 6.17 1.03
C PRO A 564 -9.98 4.97 0.39
N LEU A 565 -10.16 3.79 0.98
CA LEU A 565 -9.39 2.57 0.65
C LEU A 565 -9.64 2.01 -0.76
N ASP A 566 -10.73 2.41 -1.42
CA ASP A 566 -11.10 2.02 -2.78
C ASP A 566 -10.77 3.07 -3.86
N MET A 567 -10.29 4.27 -3.49
CA MET A 567 -9.96 5.40 -4.39
C MET A 567 -9.18 4.99 -5.64
N GLY A 568 -8.23 4.05 -5.51
CA GLY A 568 -7.42 3.51 -6.60
C GLY A 568 -8.12 2.44 -7.45
N SER A 569 -9.45 2.41 -7.50
CA SER A 569 -10.23 1.37 -8.20
C SER A 569 -11.62 1.81 -8.63
N ASP A 570 -12.15 1.14 -9.65
CA ASP A 570 -13.49 1.34 -10.23
C ASP A 570 -14.63 1.21 -9.19
N ALA A 571 -14.37 0.56 -8.05
CA ALA A 571 -15.30 0.46 -6.93
C ALA A 571 -15.66 1.83 -6.32
N PHE A 572 -14.72 2.78 -6.26
CA PHE A 572 -14.94 4.12 -5.69
C PHE A 572 -16.05 4.88 -6.42
N TYR A 573 -16.03 4.88 -7.76
CA TYR A 573 -17.09 5.52 -8.55
C TYR A 573 -18.41 4.76 -8.43
N ALA A 574 -18.38 3.42 -8.40
CA ALA A 574 -19.58 2.61 -8.24
C ALA A 574 -20.26 2.78 -6.86
N GLY A 575 -19.48 2.89 -5.79
CA GLY A 575 -19.94 3.10 -4.42
C GLY A 575 -20.67 4.44 -4.27
N ASN A 576 -19.97 5.54 -4.56
CA ASN A 576 -20.52 6.91 -4.50
C ASN A 576 -21.79 7.06 -5.35
N LYS A 577 -21.79 6.52 -6.57
CA LYS A 577 -22.97 6.53 -7.46
C LYS A 577 -24.15 5.71 -6.91
N SER A 578 -23.89 4.66 -6.14
CA SER A 578 -24.95 3.84 -5.53
C SER A 578 -25.66 4.57 -4.38
N GLN A 579 -24.92 5.37 -3.61
CA GLN A 579 -25.44 6.22 -2.54
C GLN A 579 -26.12 7.51 -3.06
N GLY A 580 -25.82 7.93 -4.29
CA GLY A 580 -26.40 9.12 -4.92
C GLY A 580 -25.55 10.38 -4.78
N CYS A 581 -24.26 10.23 -4.46
CA CYS A 581 -23.30 11.33 -4.37
C CYS A 581 -22.82 11.83 -5.75
N VAL A 582 -23.17 11.13 -6.85
CA VAL A 582 -22.71 11.37 -8.24
C VAL A 582 -23.77 11.00 -9.27
#